data_AF-A0A2V7YPM0-F1
#
_entry.id   AF-A0A2V7YPM0-F1
#
_cell.length_a   1.000
_cell.length_b   1.000
_cell.length_c   1.000
_cell.angle_alpha   90.00
_cell.angle_beta   90.00
_cell.angle_gamma   90.00
#
_symmetry.space_group_name_H-M   'P 1'
#
loop_
_entity.id
_entity.type
_entity.pdbx_description
1 polymer ?
#
loop_
_entity_poly.entity_id
_entity_poly.type
_entity_poly.pdbx_seq_one_letter_code
_entity_poly.pdbx_strand_id
1 'polypeptide(L)'
;MGIDCRKIADFGIGTYIRGLLHALVELGGAEYVAFGPRTIAGMLPGAVEHAVVDAPKYSVRELFAIGRDARIDLFHAPHYVVPFVRVPFVVTIHDVIHLHHRNPLGRMYARSMIGRAVRKSRAVI
;
A
#
# COMPACT_ATOMS: atom_id res chain seq x y z
N MET A 1 -8.98 -5.35 8.08
CA MET A 1 -8.13 -4.23 7.62
C MET A 1 -7.31 -4.66 6.41
N GLY A 2 -7.37 -3.89 5.32
CA GLY A 2 -6.59 -4.14 4.11
C GLY A 2 -5.22 -3.47 4.15
N ILE A 3 -4.18 -4.15 3.69
CA ILE A 3 -2.80 -3.65 3.66
C ILE A 3 -2.23 -3.81 2.25
N ASP A 4 -1.68 -2.73 1.69
CA ASP A 4 -1.01 -2.78 0.39
C ASP A 4 0.37 -3.44 0.51
N CYS A 5 0.47 -4.65 -0.03
CA CYS A 5 1.66 -5.49 0.01
C CYS A 5 2.30 -5.63 -1.38
N ARG A 6 1.92 -4.82 -2.38
CA ARG A 6 2.51 -4.90 -3.73
C ARG A 6 4.02 -4.68 -3.76
N LYS A 7 4.55 -4.00 -2.73
CA LYS A 7 5.98 -3.71 -2.55
C LYS A 7 6.64 -4.54 -1.44
N ILE A 8 6.00 -5.60 -0.94
CA ILE A 8 6.54 -6.43 0.14
C ILE A 8 7.86 -7.13 -0.23
N ALA A 9 8.05 -7.41 -1.52
CA ALA A 9 9.28 -8.00 -2.06
C ALA A 9 10.37 -6.95 -2.40
N ASP A 10 10.08 -5.65 -2.30
CA ASP A 10 11.07 -4.59 -2.51
C ASP A 10 11.99 -4.45 -1.26
N PHE A 11 13.15 -3.80 -1.41
CA PHE A 11 14.01 -3.47 -0.26
C PHE A 11 13.39 -2.37 0.61
N GLY A 12 13.88 -2.15 1.83
CA GLY A 12 13.44 -1.05 2.70
C GLY A 12 11.97 -1.15 3.09
N ILE A 13 11.08 -0.61 2.24
CA ILE A 13 9.62 -0.73 2.35
C ILE A 13 9.17 -2.18 2.51
N GLY A 14 9.75 -3.15 1.80
CA GLY A 14 9.35 -4.55 1.96
C GLY A 14 9.76 -5.15 3.31
N THR A 15 10.89 -4.74 3.87
CA THR A 15 11.26 -5.09 5.26
C THR A 15 10.27 -4.50 6.26
N TYR A 16 9.88 -3.24 6.05
CA TYR A 16 8.85 -2.60 6.87
C TYR A 16 7.51 -3.34 6.79
N ILE A 17 7.01 -3.65 5.58
CA ILE A 17 5.72 -4.33 5.39
C ILE A 17 5.73 -5.70 6.07
N ARG A 18 6.80 -6.48 5.91
CA ARG A 18 6.93 -7.81 6.56
C ARG A 18 6.91 -7.67 8.08
N GLY A 19 7.72 -6.78 8.65
CA GLY A 19 7.74 -6.55 10.09
C GLY A 19 6.39 -6.06 10.63
N LEU A 20 5.74 -5.13 9.92
CA LEU A 20 4.43 -4.60 10.27
C LEU A 20 3.37 -5.72 10.28
N LEU A 21 3.30 -6.54 9.23
CA LEU A 21 2.34 -7.63 9.15
C LEU A 21 2.51 -8.64 10.29
N HIS A 22 3.76 -9.03 10.59
CA HIS A 22 4.04 -9.94 11.70
C HIS A 22 3.59 -9.34 13.03
N ALA A 23 3.98 -8.09 13.32
CA ALA A 23 3.60 -7.43 14.57
C ALA A 23 2.07 -7.23 14.70
N LEU A 24 1.38 -6.89 13.61
CA LEU A 24 -0.08 -6.73 13.60
C LEU A 24 -0.81 -8.05 13.86
N VAL A 25 -0.32 -9.15 13.28
CA VAL A 25 -0.87 -10.49 13.52
C VAL A 25 -0.63 -10.92 14.97
N GLU A 26 0.56 -10.67 15.52
CA GLU A 26 0.89 -10.97 16.92
C GLU A 26 0.07 -10.15 17.92
N LEU A 27 -0.14 -8.86 17.64
CA LEU A 27 -0.99 -7.99 18.46
C LEU A 27 -2.47 -8.44 18.43
N GLY A 28 -2.90 -9.04 17.33
CA GLY A 28 -4.29 -9.44 17.12
C GLY A 28 -5.25 -8.24 17.07
N GLY A 29 -6.54 -8.50 17.28
CA GLY A 29 -7.57 -7.47 17.38
C GLY A 29 -8.24 -7.05 16.06
N ALA A 30 -7.78 -7.57 14.92
CA ALA A 30 -8.42 -7.39 13.63
C ALA A 30 -8.09 -8.53 12.67
N GLU A 31 -8.93 -8.72 11.66
CA GLU A 31 -8.62 -9.56 10.49
C GLU A 31 -7.81 -8.75 9.47
N TYR A 32 -6.83 -9.37 8.82
CA TYR A 32 -5.93 -8.69 7.89
C TYR A 32 -6.02 -9.29 6.48
N VAL A 33 -6.12 -8.41 5.49
CA VAL A 33 -6.11 -8.77 4.07
C VAL A 33 -4.91 -8.09 3.40
N ALA A 34 -3.96 -8.88 2.90
CA ALA A 34 -2.82 -8.39 2.14
C ALA A 34 -3.14 -8.34 0.64
N PHE A 35 -3.02 -7.14 0.05
CA PHE A 35 -3.19 -6.93 -1.39
C PHE A 35 -1.84 -6.95 -2.08
N GLY A 36 -1.57 -7.96 -2.91
CA GLY A 36 -0.29 -8.05 -3.60
C GLY A 36 -0.24 -9.17 -4.64
N PRO A 37 0.83 -9.24 -5.44
CA PRO A 37 0.94 -10.21 -6.53
C PRO A 37 0.97 -11.66 -6.00
N ARG A 38 0.62 -12.65 -6.83
CA ARG A 38 0.61 -14.07 -6.38
C ARG A 38 1.93 -14.53 -5.78
N THR A 39 3.04 -13.98 -6.25
CA THR A 39 4.41 -14.35 -5.86
C THR A 39 4.73 -14.06 -4.39
N ILE A 40 3.92 -13.24 -3.70
CA ILE A 40 4.19 -12.86 -2.31
C ILE A 40 3.54 -13.79 -1.28
N ALA A 41 2.77 -14.80 -1.71
CA ALA A 41 2.03 -15.69 -0.80
C ALA A 41 2.93 -16.30 0.29
N GLY A 42 4.14 -16.73 -0.05
CA GLY A 42 5.11 -17.28 0.91
C GLY A 42 5.80 -16.26 1.83
N MET A 43 5.53 -14.97 1.65
CA MET A 43 6.06 -13.87 2.50
C MET A 43 5.02 -13.38 3.52
N LEU A 44 3.78 -13.86 3.43
CA LEU A 44 2.68 -13.44 4.30
C LEU A 44 2.60 -14.33 5.54
N PRO A 45 2.29 -13.77 6.73
CA PRO A 45 1.97 -14.58 7.89
C PRO A 45 0.69 -15.41 7.64
N GLY A 46 0.61 -16.61 8.23
CA GLY A 46 -0.50 -17.55 7.97
C GLY A 46 -1.90 -17.05 8.38
N ALA A 47 -2.00 -16.03 9.26
CA ALA A 47 -3.26 -15.44 9.68
C ALA A 47 -3.74 -14.30 8.76
N VAL A 48 -3.03 -14.00 7.68
CA VAL A 48 -3.36 -12.92 6.74
C VAL A 48 -3.99 -13.50 5.48
N GLU A 49 -5.19 -13.04 5.13
CA GLU A 49 -5.83 -13.39 3.86
C GLU A 49 -5.05 -12.73 2.70
N HIS A 50 -4.72 -13.50 1.67
CA HIS A 50 -4.05 -12.98 0.48
C HIS A 50 -5.06 -12.65 -0.62
N ALA A 51 -5.32 -11.35 -0.82
CA ALA A 51 -6.04 -10.85 -1.99
C ALA A 51 -5.05 -10.60 -3.14
N VAL A 52 -5.12 -11.44 -4.17
CA VAL A 52 -4.22 -11.34 -5.32
C VAL A 52 -4.49 -10.07 -6.13
N VAL A 53 -3.45 -9.28 -6.31
CA VAL A 53 -3.44 -8.06 -7.11
C VAL A 53 -2.24 -8.07 -8.04
N ASP A 54 -2.47 -8.51 -9.27
CA ASP A 54 -1.46 -8.57 -10.34
C ASP A 54 -1.55 -7.28 -11.19
N ALA A 55 -1.05 -6.16 -10.66
CA ALA A 55 -0.94 -4.89 -11.37
C ALA A 55 0.53 -4.62 -11.75
N PRO A 56 0.84 -4.26 -13.01
CA PRO A 56 2.20 -3.89 -13.39
C PRO A 56 2.67 -2.66 -12.60
N LYS A 57 3.91 -2.71 -12.07
CA LYS A 57 4.53 -1.60 -11.33
C LYS A 57 4.50 -0.33 -12.17
N TYR A 58 4.12 0.81 -11.58
CA TYR A 58 4.05 2.13 -12.23
C TYR A 58 3.02 2.25 -13.36
N SER A 59 1.95 1.45 -13.33
CA SER A 59 0.85 1.55 -14.29
C SER A 59 -0.37 2.25 -13.69
N VAL A 60 -1.17 2.91 -14.52
CA VAL A 60 -2.46 3.49 -14.10
C VAL A 60 -3.39 2.41 -13.51
N ARG A 61 -3.20 1.14 -13.88
CA ARG A 61 -3.95 0.00 -13.33
C ARG A 61 -3.72 -0.16 -11.83
N GLU A 62 -2.56 0.24 -11.30
CA GLU A 62 -2.28 0.26 -9.87
C GLU A 62 -3.27 1.12 -9.07
N LEU A 63 -3.88 2.12 -9.70
CA LEU A 63 -4.87 2.98 -9.06
C LEU A 63 -6.24 2.32 -8.92
N PHE A 64 -6.54 1.31 -9.73
CA PHE A 64 -7.81 0.58 -9.71
C PHE A 64 -7.65 -0.88 -9.25
N ALA A 65 -6.43 -1.23 -8.88
CA ALA A 65 -5.99 -2.58 -8.54
C ALA A 65 -6.71 -3.17 -7.31
N ILE A 66 -7.22 -2.32 -6.43
CA ILE A 66 -8.03 -2.73 -5.29
C ILE A 66 -9.48 -2.41 -5.62
N GLY A 67 -10.21 -3.47 -5.95
CA GLY A 67 -11.59 -3.40 -6.41
C GLY A 67 -12.54 -2.87 -5.33
N ARG A 68 -13.69 -2.37 -5.77
CA ARG A 68 -14.77 -1.86 -4.92
C ARG A 68 -15.39 -2.91 -4.01
N ASP A 69 -15.17 -4.19 -4.33
CA ASP A 69 -15.79 -5.34 -3.67
C ASP A 69 -14.88 -5.97 -2.61
N ALA A 70 -13.71 -5.36 -2.34
CA ALA A 70 -12.88 -5.75 -1.21
C ALA A 70 -13.64 -5.54 0.10
N ARG A 71 -13.87 -6.63 0.83
CA ARG A 71 -14.53 -6.63 2.15
C ARG A 71 -13.57 -6.16 3.23
N ILE A 72 -13.28 -4.87 3.26
CA ILE A 72 -12.41 -4.24 4.27
C ILE A 72 -13.06 -2.96 4.79
N ASP A 73 -12.79 -2.59 6.04
CA ASP A 73 -13.31 -1.34 6.64
C ASP A 73 -12.28 -0.21 6.69
N LEU A 74 -10.99 -0.56 6.60
CA LEU A 74 -9.85 0.35 6.66
C LEU A 74 -8.77 -0.15 5.72
N PHE A 75 -8.10 0.77 5.02
CA PHE A 75 -6.98 0.46 4.14
C PHE A 75 -5.68 1.13 4.61
N HIS A 76 -4.56 0.42 4.57
CA HIS A 76 -3.24 0.96 4.86
C HIS A 76 -2.32 0.85 3.65
N ALA A 77 -1.83 2.00 3.20
CA ALA A 77 -0.90 2.10 2.09
C ALA A 77 0.48 2.52 2.60
N PRO A 78 1.49 1.64 2.60
CA PRO A 78 2.85 1.97 3.04
C PRO A 78 3.62 2.74 1.95
N HIS A 79 2.93 3.37 1.00
CA HIS A 79 3.53 4.09 -0.12
C HIS A 79 2.60 5.21 -0.59
N TYR A 80 3.18 6.28 -1.15
CA TYR A 80 2.42 7.47 -1.57
C TYR A 80 1.47 7.23 -2.76
N VAL A 81 1.64 6.13 -3.49
CA VAL A 81 0.73 5.73 -4.59
C VAL A 81 -0.42 4.90 -4.02
N VAL A 82 -1.40 5.60 -3.45
CA VAL A 82 -2.58 4.97 -2.85
C VAL A 82 -3.63 4.66 -3.93
N PRO A 83 -4.08 3.41 -4.11
CA PRO A 83 -5.18 3.08 -5.02
C PRO A 83 -6.48 3.83 -4.66
N PHE A 84 -7.40 3.92 -5.62
CA PHE A 84 -8.73 4.46 -5.40
C PHE A 84 -9.58 3.46 -4.59
N VAL A 85 -9.49 3.57 -3.27
CA VAL A 85 -10.30 2.81 -2.32
C VAL A 85 -11.53 3.61 -1.89
N ARG A 86 -12.63 2.91 -1.56
CA ARG A 86 -13.87 3.52 -1.04
C ARG A 86 -13.88 3.70 0.47
N VAL A 87 -12.99 2.98 1.15
CA VAL A 87 -12.89 2.94 2.60
C VAL A 87 -11.93 4.03 3.07
N PRO A 88 -12.01 4.47 4.35
CA PRO A 88 -10.98 5.28 4.96
C PRO A 88 -9.61 4.63 4.78
N PHE A 89 -8.56 5.43 4.60
CA PHE A 89 -7.22 4.91 4.50
C PHE A 89 -6.19 5.70 5.32
N VAL A 90 -5.16 4.99 5.76
CA VAL A 90 -3.95 5.54 6.38
C VAL A 90 -2.80 5.34 5.41
N VAL A 91 -1.91 6.31 5.32
CA VAL A 91 -0.72 6.23 4.46
C VAL A 91 0.54 6.38 5.29
N THR A 92 1.54 5.53 5.02
CA THR A 92 2.90 5.73 5.51
C THR A 92 3.74 6.27 4.36
N ILE A 93 4.38 7.42 4.55
CA ILE A 93 5.25 8.02 3.53
C ILE A 93 6.70 7.85 3.98
N HIS A 94 7.36 6.79 3.49
CA HIS A 94 8.74 6.47 3.86
C HIS A 94 9.76 7.53 3.43
N ASP A 95 9.55 8.16 2.28
CA ASP A 95 10.41 9.22 1.77
C ASP A 95 9.62 10.14 0.84
N VAL A 96 10.17 11.34 0.64
CA VAL A 96 9.71 12.32 -0.35
C VAL A 96 10.76 12.53 -1.45
N ILE A 97 11.68 11.58 -1.64
CA ILE A 97 12.81 11.73 -2.58
C ILE A 97 12.33 11.94 -4.02
N HIS A 98 11.15 11.41 -4.32
CA HIS A 98 10.47 11.55 -5.60
C HIS A 98 10.14 13.02 -5.97
N LEU A 99 10.07 13.93 -4.99
CA LEU A 99 9.92 15.38 -5.24
C LEU A 99 11.19 16.02 -5.81
N HIS A 100 12.35 15.35 -5.71
CA HIS A 100 13.62 15.81 -6.24
C HIS A 100 13.98 15.16 -7.59
N HIS A 101 13.03 14.48 -8.24
CA HIS A 101 13.26 13.92 -9.58
C HIS A 101 13.79 15.00 -10.55
N ARG A 102 14.84 14.67 -11.32
CA ARG A 102 15.40 15.56 -12.35
C ARG A 102 14.38 15.81 -13.47
N ASN A 103 13.57 14.81 -13.79
CA ASN A 103 12.48 14.93 -14.76
C ASN A 103 11.31 15.74 -14.14
N PRO A 104 10.91 16.87 -14.74
CA PRO A 104 9.80 17.70 -14.24
C PRO A 104 8.47 16.94 -14.21
N LEU A 105 8.21 16.02 -15.14
CA LEU A 105 6.99 15.22 -15.17
C LEU A 105 6.92 14.24 -13.99
N GLY A 106 8.03 13.56 -13.69
CA GLY A 106 8.11 12.66 -12.53
C GLY A 106 7.92 13.40 -11.21
N ARG A 107 8.49 14.60 -11.10
CA ARG A 107 8.29 15.50 -9.96
C ARG A 107 6.83 15.93 -9.81
N MET A 108 6.20 16.35 -10.91
CA MET A 108 4.79 16.75 -10.92
C MET A 108 3.87 15.59 -10.52
N TYR A 109 4.14 14.40 -11.04
CA TYR A 109 3.42 13.18 -10.67
C TYR A 109 3.53 12.88 -9.17
N ALA A 110 4.76 12.85 -8.64
CA ALA A 110 5.02 12.59 -7.22
C ALA A 110 4.30 13.63 -6.33
N ARG A 111 4.43 14.92 -6.65
CA ARG A 111 3.76 16.01 -5.92
C ARG A 111 2.24 15.84 -5.92
N SER A 112 1.67 15.44 -7.05
CA SER A 112 0.22 15.24 -7.18
C SER A 112 -0.27 14.04 -6.39
N MET A 113 0.45 12.91 -6.45
CA MET A 113 0.09 11.70 -5.72
C MET A 113 0.27 11.85 -4.21
N ILE A 114 1.41 12.38 -3.76
CA ILE A 114 1.66 12.67 -2.34
C ILE A 114 0.60 13.64 -1.81
N GLY A 115 0.35 14.75 -2.54
CA GLY A 115 -0.66 15.72 -2.14
C GLY A 115 -2.07 15.11 -2.05
N ARG A 116 -2.43 14.21 -2.97
CA ARG A 116 -3.71 13.48 -2.90
C ARG A 116 -3.75 12.55 -1.69
N ALA A 117 -2.68 11.79 -1.43
CA ALA A 117 -2.60 10.84 -0.32
C ALA A 117 -2.77 11.55 1.02
N VAL A 118 -2.01 12.63 1.25
CA VAL A 118 -2.06 13.42 2.49
C VAL A 118 -3.42 14.08 2.71
N ARG A 119 -4.03 14.65 1.66
CA ARG A 119 -5.33 15.33 1.79
C ARG A 119 -6.50 14.39 2.04
N LYS A 120 -6.41 13.14 1.59
CA LYS A 120 -7.52 12.17 1.64
C LYS A 120 -7.36 11.11 2.72
N SER A 121 -6.17 10.93 3.29
CA SER A 121 -5.97 9.96 4.35
C SER A 121 -6.59 10.44 5.66
N ARG A 122 -6.99 9.49 6.52
CA ARG A 122 -7.38 9.79 7.90
C ARG A 122 -6.18 10.07 8.81
N ALA A 123 -5.04 9.47 8.47
CA ALA A 123 -3.78 9.70 9.16
C ALA A 123 -2.62 9.54 8.17
N VAL A 124 -1.53 10.24 8.45
CA VAL A 124 -0.24 10.08 7.78
C VAL A 124 0.75 9.63 8.85
N ILE A 125 1.49 8.56 8.55
CA ILE A 125 2.57 8.02 9.39
C ILE A 125 3.91 8.32 8.73
#